data_AF-A0A3Q7IXJ7-F1
#
_entry.id   AF-A0A3Q7IXJ7-F1
#
_cell.length_a   1.000
_cell.length_b   1.000
_cell.length_c   1.000
_cell.angle_alpha   90.00
_cell.angle_beta   90.00
_cell.angle_gamma   90.00
#
_symmetry.space_group_name_H-M   'P 1'
#
loop_
_entity.id
_entity.type
_entity.pdbx_description
1 polymer ?
#
loop_
_entity_poly.entity_id
_entity_poly.type
_entity_poly.pdbx_seq_one_letter_code
_entity_poly.pdbx_strand_id
1 'polypeptide(L)' 'MNTFINNEEFKKKVIFIMGATGTEKSRLSVDLATHFRGETINSDKMQVYKGL' A
#
# COMPACT_ATOMS: atom_id res chain seq x y z
N MET A 1 -33.29 11.64 -25.24
CA MET A 1 -33.17 11.38 -23.80
C MET A 1 -31.74 10.92 -23.57
N ASN A 2 -30.82 11.83 -23.24
CA ASN A 2 -29.40 11.51 -23.11
C ASN A 2 -29.12 11.03 -21.69
N THR A 3 -28.86 9.74 -21.53
CA THR A 3 -28.37 9.17 -20.28
C THR A 3 -26.84 9.22 -20.30
N PHE A 4 -26.28 10.30 -19.78
CA PHE A 4 -24.85 10.36 -19.46
C PHE A 4 -24.62 9.43 -18.25
N ILE A 5 -24.24 8.18 -18.52
CA ILE A 5 -23.76 7.26 -17.49
C ILE A 5 -22.38 7.75 -17.09
N ASN A 6 -22.30 8.44 -15.95
CA ASN A 6 -21.03 8.74 -15.31
C ASN A 6 -20.43 7.42 -14.80
N ASN A 7 -19.51 6.85 -15.57
CA ASN A 7 -18.69 5.72 -15.16
C ASN A 7 -17.58 6.22 -14.23
N GLU A 8 -17.95 6.61 -13.01
CA GLU A 8 -16.99 6.89 -11.94
C GLU A 8 -16.41 5.54 -11.46
N GLU A 9 -15.37 5.08 -12.14
CA GLU A 9 -14.65 3.87 -11.77
C GLU A 9 -13.96 4.10 -10.41
N PHE A 10 -14.45 3.42 -9.36
CA PHE A 10 -13.86 3.51 -8.02
C PHE A 10 -12.42 2.97 -8.04
N LYS A 11 -11.45 3.89 -8.15
CA LYS A 11 -10.03 3.54 -8.10
C LYS A 11 -9.66 2.99 -6.73
N LYS A 12 -8.90 1.89 -6.73
CA LYS A 12 -8.31 1.35 -5.50
C LYS A 12 -7.38 2.39 -4.88
N LYS A 13 -7.56 2.63 -3.57
CA LYS A 13 -6.69 3.52 -2.80
C LYS A 13 -5.41 2.80 -2.43
N VAL A 14 -4.28 3.50 -2.48
CA VAL A 14 -2.95 2.98 -2.15
C VAL A 14 -2.29 3.94 -1.16
N ILE A 15 -1.62 3.41 -0.14
CA ILE A 15 -0.86 4.17 0.83
C ILE A 15 0.62 3.87 0.61
N PHE A 16 1.44 4.92 0.49
CA PHE A 16 2.89 4.80 0.40
C PHE A 16 3.52 5.19 1.73
N ILE A 17 4.29 4.26 2.31
CA ILE A 17 5.00 4.48 3.57
C ILE A 17 6.49 4.65 3.24
N MET A 18 6.97 5.89 3.32
CA MET A 18 8.34 6.27 2.96
C MET A 18 9.13 6.70 4.20
N GLY A 19 10.46 6.70 4.11
CA GLY A 19 11.36 7.10 5.19
C GLY A 19 12.72 6.40 5.14
N ALA A 20 13.69 6.88 5.93
CA ALA A 20 15.04 6.32 6.00
C ALA A 20 15.07 4.88 6.57
N THR A 21 16.16 4.14 6.35
CA THR A 21 16.36 2.82 6.97
C THR A 21 16.35 2.93 8.50
N GLY A 22 15.74 1.96 9.18
CA GLY A 22 15.66 1.95 10.65
C GLY A 22 14.52 2.79 11.27
N THR A 23 13.69 3.49 10.48
CA THR A 23 12.56 4.29 11.00
C THR A 23 11.26 3.50 11.23
N GLU A 24 11.35 2.19 11.50
CA GLU A 24 10.21 1.31 11.79
C GLU A 24 9.06 1.27 10.73
N LYS A 25 9.35 1.55 9.45
CA LYS A 25 8.32 1.57 8.38
C LYS A 25 7.52 0.27 8.27
N SER A 26 8.19 -0.88 8.41
CA SER A 26 7.54 -2.20 8.35
C SER A 26 6.57 -2.44 9.51
N ARG A 27 6.84 -1.87 10.69
CA ARG A 27 5.92 -1.93 11.83
C ARG A 27 4.66 -1.13 11.54
N LEU A 28 4.84 0.12 11.10
CA LEU A 28 3.73 0.98 10.72
C LEU A 28 2.87 0.39 9.60
N SER A 29 3.48 -0.27 8.60
CA SER A 29 2.72 -0.90 7.52
C SER A 29 1.83 -2.04 8.01
N VAL A 30 2.32 -2.87 8.94
CA VAL A 30 1.55 -3.97 9.54
C VAL A 30 0.38 -3.42 10.39
N ASP A 31 0.62 -2.38 11.18
CA ASP A 31 -0.41 -1.75 12.01
C ASP A 31 -1.54 -1.17 11.13
N LEU A 32 -1.19 -0.45 10.06
CA LEU A 32 -2.15 0.10 9.11
C LEU A 32 -2.91 -0.99 8.33
N ALA A 33 -2.20 -2.04 7.87
CA ALA A 33 -2.83 -3.15 7.17
C ALA A 33 -3.85 -3.88 8.08
N THR A 34 -3.52 -4.07 9.35
CA THR A 34 -4.43 -4.67 10.34
C THR A 34 -5.66 -3.79 10.59
N HIS A 35 -5.46 -2.47 10.74
CA HIS A 35 -6.55 -1.54 11.01
C HIS A 35 -7.52 -1.38 9.82
N PHE A 36 -6.99 -1.27 8.59
CA PHE A 36 -7.78 -1.04 7.38
C PHE A 36 -8.15 -2.30 6.61
N ARG A 37 -7.78 -3.49 7.11
CA ARG A 37 -7.89 -4.78 6.39
C ARG A 37 -7.20 -4.71 5.01
N GLY A 38 -6.04 -4.07 4.99
CA GLY A 38 -5.21 -3.87 3.80
C GLY A 38 -4.15 -4.96 3.65
N GLU A 39 -3.45 -4.91 2.53
CA GLU A 39 -2.29 -5.75 2.24
C GLU A 39 -1.02 -4.89 2.23
N THR A 40 0.06 -5.39 2.80
CA THR A 40 1.38 -4.74 2.70
C THR A 40 2.17 -5.38 1.56
N ILE A 41 2.70 -4.53 0.67
CA ILE A 41 3.59 -4.95 -0.42
C ILE A 41 4.99 -4.38 -0.13
N ASN A 42 6.01 -5.24 -0.19
CA ASN A 42 7.39 -4.83 0.01
C ASN A 42 7.92 -4.07 -1.23
N SER A 43 8.52 -2.89 -1.01
CA SER A 43 9.15 -2.06 -2.05
C SER A 43 10.66 -1.86 -1.83
N ASP A 44 11.27 -2.50 -0.84
CA ASP A 44 12.70 -2.46 -0.56
C ASP A 44 13.44 -3.52 -1.38
N LYS A 45 14.35 -3.07 -2.25
CA LYS A 45 15.11 -3.95 -3.15
C LYS A 45 15.98 -4.98 -2.45
N MET A 46 16.38 -4.76 -1.20
CA MET A 46 17.26 -5.69 -0.48
C MET A 46 16.47 -6.81 0.18
N GLN A 47 15.23 -6.57 0.59
CA GLN A 47 14.40 -7.55 1.29
C GLN A 47 13.73 -8.59 0.37
N VAL A 48 13.87 -8.45 -0.95
CA VAL A 48 13.34 -9.42 -1.93
C VAL A 48 14.18 -10.70 -2.02
N TYR A 49 15.44 -10.63 -1.60
CA TYR A 49 16.36 -11.76 -1.68
C TYR A 49 16.20 -12.68 -0.48
N LYS A 50 16.09 -13.99 -0.72
CA LYS A 50 16.01 -15.00 0.34
C LYS A 50 17.40 -15.31 0.89
N GLY A 51 17.53 -15.31 2.21
CA GLY A 51 18.76 -15.73 2.89
C GLY A 51 19.89 -14.70 2.88
N LEU A 52 19.61 -13.45 2.53
CA LEU A 52 20.49 -12.30 2.77
C LEU A 52 20.21 -11.66 4.13
#